data_AF-A0A395GTP8-F1
#
_entry.id   AF-A0A395GTP8-F1
#
_cell.length_a   1.000
_cell.length_b   1.000
_cell.length_c   1.000
_cell.angle_alpha   90.00
_cell.angle_beta   90.00
_cell.angle_gamma   90.00
#
_symmetry.space_group_name_H-M   'P 1'
#
loop_
_entity.id
_entity.type
_entity.pdbx_description
1 polymer ?
#
loop_
_entity_poly.entity_id
_entity_poly.type
_entity_poly.pdbx_seq_one_letter_code
_entity_poly.pdbx_strand_id
1 'polypeptide(L)'
;MSEHADPSPITYGLLQCDSEVGGDADVILEARQTLFRVQLRCQPPADYDQVNTIEGQFLSRLAGSEDENALDELGILLRPLCQPFFHTHAQVYGDDLESHLINPEIILQLVTKDGQSRVLELGLIKLILERMIYEVDVDGTVFICKLGGMDYDSFAREYDQVKKILDCLHRNKIIWGDVKAGNVLIDGQRDAWVVDFGGKYTKGWVSEDLRETIAGGLEGLQSLHRFLHL
;
A
#
# COMPACT_ATOMS: atom_id res chain seq x y z
N MET A 1 -41.67 -8.37 8.85
CA MET A 1 -40.86 -7.65 7.86
C MET A 1 -39.69 -7.10 8.62
N SER A 2 -38.51 -7.70 8.49
CA SER A 2 -37.31 -7.27 9.22
C SER A 2 -36.87 -5.94 8.64
N GLU A 3 -36.91 -4.87 9.43
CA GLU A 3 -36.24 -3.62 9.13
C GLU A 3 -34.74 -3.92 9.02
N HIS A 4 -34.21 -3.97 7.80
CA HIS A 4 -32.77 -3.84 7.61
C HIS A 4 -32.41 -2.41 7.96
N ALA A 5 -32.08 -2.17 9.24
CA ALA A 5 -31.41 -0.95 9.63
C ALA A 5 -30.14 -0.82 8.77
N ASP A 6 -30.00 0.31 8.08
CA ASP A 6 -28.76 0.59 7.35
C ASP A 6 -27.58 0.47 8.33
N PRO A 7 -26.48 -0.19 7.92
CA PRO A 7 -25.34 -0.36 8.79
C PRO A 7 -24.78 1.01 9.19
N SER A 8 -24.36 1.13 10.46
CA SER A 8 -23.87 2.39 11.00
C SER A 8 -22.66 2.88 10.20
N PRO A 9 -22.57 4.19 9.89
CA PRO A 9 -21.51 4.72 9.04
C PRO A 9 -20.12 4.44 9.63
N ILE A 10 -19.22 3.95 8.77
CA ILE A 10 -17.82 3.73 9.12
C ILE A 10 -17.08 5.07 9.06
N THR A 11 -16.37 5.39 10.15
CA THR A 11 -15.48 6.55 10.21
C THR A 11 -14.24 6.32 9.36
N TYR A 12 -13.80 7.35 8.66
CA TYR A 12 -12.60 7.34 7.82
C TYR A 12 -11.85 8.67 7.96
N GLY A 13 -10.55 8.64 7.69
CA GLY A 13 -9.70 9.83 7.54
C GLY A 13 -9.41 10.10 6.07
N LEU A 14 -9.24 11.37 5.72
CA LEU A 14 -8.63 11.78 4.45
C LEU A 14 -7.14 12.00 4.74
N LEU A 15 -6.29 11.12 4.20
CA LEU A 15 -4.86 11.12 4.50
C LEU A 15 -4.07 12.03 3.56
N GLN A 16 -4.38 11.95 2.27
CA GLN A 16 -3.60 12.60 1.23
C GLN A 16 -4.46 12.93 0.02
N CYS A 17 -4.08 13.99 -0.70
CA CYS A 17 -4.60 14.32 -2.01
C CYS A 17 -3.42 14.69 -2.90
N ASP A 18 -3.16 13.86 -3.92
CA ASP A 18 -2.13 14.10 -4.91
C ASP A 18 -2.81 14.58 -6.19
N SER A 19 -2.61 15.84 -6.57
CA SER A 19 -3.15 16.43 -7.79
C SER A 19 -2.04 16.88 -8.74
N GLU A 20 -2.22 16.64 -10.04
CA GLU A 20 -1.37 17.19 -11.08
C GLU A 20 -1.97 18.48 -11.65
N VAL A 21 -1.14 19.49 -11.92
CA VAL A 21 -1.62 20.76 -12.50
C VAL A 21 -2.19 20.52 -13.90
N GLY A 22 -3.52 20.63 -14.03
CA GLY A 22 -4.22 20.34 -15.28
C GLY A 22 -4.29 18.85 -15.65
N GLY A 23 -4.01 17.97 -14.69
CA GLY A 23 -4.03 16.52 -14.84
C GLY A 23 -4.99 15.85 -13.87
N ASP A 24 -4.75 14.57 -13.63
CA ASP A 24 -5.56 13.74 -12.75
C ASP A 24 -5.28 14.05 -11.26
N ALA A 25 -6.14 13.53 -10.38
CA ALA A 25 -5.91 13.56 -8.95
C ALA A 25 -6.28 12.24 -8.27
N ASP A 26 -5.54 11.89 -7.23
CA ASP A 26 -5.81 10.75 -6.37
C ASP A 26 -6.04 11.25 -4.93
N VAL A 27 -7.18 10.87 -4.34
CA VAL A 27 -7.47 11.12 -2.92
C VAL A 27 -7.37 9.82 -2.15
N ILE A 28 -6.57 9.81 -1.09
CA ILE A 28 -6.37 8.64 -0.23
C ILE A 28 -7.22 8.78 1.02
N LEU A 29 -8.19 7.88 1.15
CA LEU A 29 -9.02 7.74 2.33
C LEU A 29 -8.56 6.49 3.10
N GLU A 30 -8.57 6.57 4.42
CA GLU A 30 -8.32 5.42 5.27
C GLU A 30 -9.55 5.16 6.13
N ALA A 31 -10.12 3.97 5.99
CA ALA A 31 -11.20 3.50 6.86
C ALA A 31 -10.75 2.24 7.57
N ARG A 32 -10.81 2.26 8.92
CA ARG A 32 -10.21 1.23 9.79
C ARG A 32 -8.69 1.17 9.54
N GLN A 33 -8.21 0.20 8.77
CA GLN A 33 -6.81 0.10 8.32
C GLN A 33 -6.73 -0.29 6.84
N THR A 34 -7.78 -0.03 6.06
CA THR A 34 -7.83 -0.26 4.61
C THR A 34 -7.71 1.08 3.90
N LEU A 35 -6.82 1.16 2.91
CA LEU A 35 -6.66 2.34 2.09
C LEU A 35 -7.64 2.30 0.91
N PHE A 36 -8.23 3.44 0.60
CA PHE A 36 -9.12 3.64 -0.54
C PHE A 36 -8.59 4.80 -1.36
N ARG A 37 -8.01 4.51 -2.51
CA ARG A 37 -7.57 5.53 -3.47
C ARG A 37 -8.73 5.85 -4.38
N VAL A 38 -9.30 7.04 -4.21
CA VAL A 38 -10.35 7.56 -5.07
C VAL A 38 -9.71 8.40 -6.17
N GLN A 39 -9.80 7.89 -7.40
CA GLN A 39 -9.25 8.52 -8.57
C GLN A 39 -10.24 9.52 -9.16
N LEU A 40 -9.76 10.72 -9.48
CA LEU A 40 -10.43 11.72 -10.29
C LEU A 40 -9.65 11.82 -11.59
N ARG A 41 -10.30 11.53 -12.72
CA ARG A 41 -9.64 11.46 -14.04
C ARG A 41 -10.15 12.56 -14.95
N CYS A 42 -9.26 13.24 -15.68
CA CYS A 42 -9.63 14.21 -16.70
C CYS A 42 -10.42 13.58 -17.85
N GLN A 43 -10.24 12.27 -18.06
CA GLN A 43 -10.95 11.48 -19.06
C GLN A 43 -11.77 10.38 -18.35
N PRO A 44 -13.08 10.61 -18.16
CA PRO A 44 -13.98 9.60 -17.61
C PRO A 44 -14.12 8.38 -18.55
N PRO A 45 -14.54 7.21 -18.05
CA PRO A 45 -14.80 6.06 -18.91
C PRO A 45 -15.89 6.36 -19.94
N ALA A 46 -15.84 5.74 -21.12
CA ALA A 46 -16.68 6.11 -22.28
C ALA A 46 -18.20 6.07 -22.03
N ASP A 47 -18.67 5.23 -21.12
CA ASP A 47 -20.10 5.06 -20.78
C ASP A 47 -20.62 6.08 -19.75
N TYR A 48 -19.81 7.08 -19.41
CA TYR A 48 -20.08 8.12 -18.41
C TYR A 48 -20.08 9.51 -19.04
N ASP A 49 -20.57 10.50 -18.29
CA ASP A 49 -20.65 11.87 -18.75
C ASP A 49 -19.23 12.36 -19.10
N GLN A 50 -19.06 12.91 -20.30
CA GLN A 50 -17.74 13.34 -20.81
C GLN A 50 -17.49 14.84 -20.61
N VAL A 51 -18.54 15.61 -20.32
CA VAL A 51 -18.51 17.07 -20.22
C VAL A 51 -19.28 17.51 -18.97
N ASN A 52 -18.89 18.65 -18.40
CA ASN A 52 -19.49 19.21 -17.18
C ASN A 52 -19.51 18.23 -15.99
N THR A 53 -18.51 17.35 -15.92
CA THR A 53 -18.43 16.34 -14.86
C THR A 53 -18.08 16.96 -13.51
N ILE A 54 -18.54 16.32 -12.44
CA ILE A 54 -18.25 16.71 -11.06
C ILE A 54 -16.77 16.50 -10.77
N GLU A 55 -16.19 15.36 -11.16
CA GLU A 55 -14.76 15.10 -11.03
C GLU A 55 -13.92 16.14 -11.77
N GLY A 56 -14.31 16.56 -12.98
CA GLY A 56 -13.62 17.62 -13.73
C GLY A 56 -13.68 18.99 -13.05
N GLN A 57 -14.82 19.32 -12.43
CA GLN A 57 -14.95 20.54 -11.63
C GLN A 57 -14.00 20.53 -10.43
N PHE A 58 -13.90 19.41 -9.71
CA PHE A 58 -12.95 19.27 -8.60
C PHE A 58 -11.49 19.31 -9.07
N LEU A 59 -11.14 18.63 -10.16
CA LEU A 59 -9.77 18.65 -10.70
C LEU A 59 -9.26 20.07 -10.96
N SER A 60 -10.09 20.92 -11.56
CA SER A 60 -9.72 22.32 -11.82
C SER A 60 -9.44 23.13 -10.55
N ARG A 61 -10.12 22.78 -9.44
CA ARG A 61 -10.00 23.47 -8.15
C ARG A 61 -8.86 22.92 -7.31
N LEU A 62 -8.67 21.60 -7.30
CA LEU A 62 -7.59 20.90 -6.60
C LEU A 62 -6.20 21.16 -7.20
N ALA A 63 -6.14 21.56 -8.48
CA ALA A 63 -4.89 21.95 -9.13
C ALA A 63 -4.43 23.37 -8.74
N GLY A 64 -5.33 24.21 -8.20
CA GLY A 64 -5.03 25.57 -7.77
C GLY A 64 -4.72 25.62 -6.28
N SER A 65 -3.56 26.16 -5.89
CA SER A 65 -3.16 26.29 -4.48
C SER A 65 -3.99 27.29 -3.66
N GLU A 66 -5.05 27.88 -4.24
CA GLU A 66 -5.83 28.97 -3.64
C GLU A 66 -7.21 28.52 -3.12
N ASP A 67 -7.68 27.31 -3.45
CA ASP A 67 -8.99 26.81 -3.00
C ASP A 67 -8.83 25.76 -1.89
N GLU A 68 -8.58 26.26 -0.67
CA GLU A 68 -8.45 25.42 0.53
C GLU A 68 -9.74 24.62 0.85
N ASN A 69 -10.89 25.04 0.32
CA ASN A 69 -12.18 24.40 0.60
C ASN A 69 -12.50 23.22 -0.34
N ALA A 70 -11.83 23.12 -1.49
CA ALA A 70 -12.13 22.10 -2.49
C ALA A 70 -12.00 20.68 -1.94
N LEU A 71 -11.00 20.45 -1.08
CA LEU A 71 -10.74 19.15 -0.48
C LEU A 71 -11.81 18.79 0.57
N ASP A 72 -12.27 19.76 1.37
CA ASP A 72 -13.33 19.58 2.35
C ASP A 72 -14.68 19.27 1.68
N GLU A 73 -15.02 20.02 0.62
CA GLU A 73 -16.23 19.78 -0.18
C GLU A 73 -16.19 18.41 -0.85
N LEU A 74 -15.03 18.02 -1.39
CA LEU A 74 -14.83 16.68 -1.94
C LEU A 74 -14.99 15.62 -0.85
N GLY A 75 -14.43 15.85 0.35
CA GLY A 75 -14.60 14.97 1.50
C GLY A 75 -16.08 14.79 1.89
N ILE A 76 -16.87 15.86 1.86
CA ILE A 76 -18.33 15.81 2.10
C ILE A 76 -19.04 14.99 1.01
N LEU A 77 -18.66 15.18 -0.26
CA LEU A 77 -19.23 14.44 -1.39
C LEU A 77 -18.90 12.94 -1.31
N LEU A 78 -17.65 12.59 -1.04
CA LEU A 78 -17.17 11.21 -0.97
C LEU A 78 -17.74 10.47 0.24
N ARG A 79 -18.04 11.17 1.33
CA ARG A 79 -18.54 10.57 2.58
C ARG A 79 -19.65 9.55 2.37
N PRO A 80 -20.81 9.88 1.78
CA PRO A 80 -21.86 8.90 1.52
C PRO A 80 -21.52 7.92 0.39
N LEU A 81 -20.80 8.37 -0.64
CA LEU A 81 -20.50 7.58 -1.83
C LEU A 81 -19.55 6.40 -1.54
N CYS A 82 -18.63 6.57 -0.61
CA CYS A 82 -17.64 5.55 -0.26
C CYS A 82 -18.12 4.57 0.82
N GLN A 83 -19.21 4.86 1.56
CA GLN A 83 -19.70 3.98 2.63
C GLN A 83 -19.95 2.53 2.17
N PRO A 84 -20.58 2.25 1.01
CA PRO A 84 -20.78 0.88 0.58
C PRO A 84 -19.46 0.10 0.48
N PHE A 85 -18.42 0.73 -0.08
CA PHE A 85 -17.09 0.12 -0.24
C PHE A 85 -16.38 -0.04 1.12
N PHE A 86 -16.54 0.91 2.04
CA PHE A 86 -16.02 0.76 3.40
C PHE A 86 -16.67 -0.43 4.11
N HIS A 87 -17.99 -0.61 3.99
CA HIS A 87 -18.67 -1.76 4.60
C HIS A 87 -18.23 -3.10 3.99
N THR A 88 -17.94 -3.11 2.69
CA THR A 88 -17.47 -4.31 1.99
C THR A 88 -16.02 -4.65 2.30
N HIS A 89 -15.12 -3.66 2.32
CA HIS A 89 -13.68 -3.89 2.26
C HIS A 89 -12.90 -3.40 3.48
N ALA A 90 -13.42 -2.46 4.27
CA ALA A 90 -12.66 -1.90 5.39
C ALA A 90 -12.50 -2.93 6.50
N GLN A 91 -11.27 -3.27 6.83
CA GLN A 91 -10.92 -4.23 7.87
C GLN A 91 -9.79 -3.68 8.75
N VAL A 92 -9.60 -4.33 9.89
CA VAL A 92 -8.47 -4.10 10.80
C VAL A 92 -7.53 -5.28 10.61
N TYR A 93 -6.27 -4.99 10.32
CA TYR A 93 -5.21 -5.98 10.07
C TYR A 93 -4.31 -6.17 11.29
N GLY A 94 -4.17 -5.14 12.14
CA GLY A 94 -3.29 -5.12 13.31
C GLY A 94 -2.39 -3.89 13.31
N ASP A 95 -1.65 -3.66 14.40
CA ASP A 95 -0.82 -2.46 14.59
C ASP A 95 0.68 -2.72 14.35
N ASP A 96 1.02 -3.89 13.81
CA ASP A 96 2.40 -4.24 13.45
C ASP A 96 2.72 -3.88 11.99
N LEU A 97 4.01 -3.87 11.65
CA LEU A 97 4.48 -3.58 10.30
C LEU A 97 3.87 -4.54 9.27
N GLU A 98 3.76 -5.84 9.58
CA GLU A 98 3.20 -6.84 8.68
C GLU A 98 1.75 -6.50 8.30
N SER A 99 0.96 -6.02 9.25
CA SER A 99 -0.40 -5.53 9.05
C SER A 99 -0.46 -4.32 8.10
N HIS A 100 0.50 -3.39 8.22
CA HIS A 100 0.64 -2.23 7.33
C HIS A 100 1.23 -2.59 5.96
N LEU A 101 1.88 -3.74 5.83
CA LEU A 101 2.37 -4.25 4.56
C LEU A 101 1.24 -4.96 3.79
N ILE A 102 0.38 -5.70 4.48
CA ILE A 102 -0.70 -6.49 3.85
C ILE A 102 -2.00 -5.71 3.62
N ASN A 103 -2.13 -4.50 4.18
CA ASN A 103 -3.38 -3.74 4.19
C ASN A 103 -3.92 -3.34 2.79
N PRO A 104 -4.91 -4.03 2.19
CA PRO A 104 -5.39 -3.79 0.83
C PRO A 104 -5.60 -2.31 0.52
N GLU A 105 -5.21 -1.90 -0.69
CA GLU A 105 -5.58 -0.60 -1.23
C GLU A 105 -6.66 -0.85 -2.30
N ILE A 106 -7.86 -0.34 -2.03
CA ILE A 106 -8.99 -0.44 -2.95
C ILE A 106 -8.93 0.76 -3.89
N ILE A 107 -8.86 0.48 -5.19
CA ILE A 107 -8.84 1.51 -6.22
C ILE A 107 -10.28 1.80 -6.62
N LEU A 108 -10.69 3.02 -6.32
CA LEU A 108 -11.99 3.56 -6.65
C LEU A 108 -11.85 4.68 -7.69
N GLN A 109 -12.91 4.99 -8.41
CA GLN A 109 -12.95 6.16 -9.30
C GLN A 109 -14.24 6.94 -9.11
N LEU A 110 -14.11 8.25 -8.89
CA LEU A 110 -15.24 9.17 -8.93
C LEU A 110 -15.60 9.45 -10.40
N VAL A 111 -16.86 9.24 -10.75
CA VAL A 111 -17.39 9.44 -12.09
C VAL A 111 -18.74 10.16 -12.03
N THR A 112 -19.05 10.92 -13.07
CA THR A 112 -20.37 11.52 -13.24
C THR A 112 -21.19 10.73 -14.25
N LYS A 113 -22.43 10.38 -13.88
CA LYS A 113 -23.39 9.74 -14.78
C LYS A 113 -24.76 10.38 -14.64
N ASP A 114 -25.31 10.85 -15.76
CA ASP A 114 -26.60 11.53 -15.81
C ASP A 114 -26.62 12.76 -14.86
N GLY A 115 -25.49 13.48 -14.76
CA GLY A 115 -25.30 14.62 -13.86
C GLY A 115 -25.16 14.27 -12.38
N GLN A 116 -25.06 12.98 -12.02
CA GLN A 116 -24.92 12.52 -10.63
C GLN A 116 -23.56 11.87 -10.38
N SER A 117 -22.97 12.16 -9.22
CA SER A 117 -21.72 11.55 -8.77
C SER A 117 -21.92 10.09 -8.39
N ARG A 118 -21.04 9.22 -8.86
CA ARG A 118 -20.96 7.80 -8.51
C ARG A 118 -19.52 7.42 -8.25
N VAL A 119 -19.31 6.36 -7.48
CA VAL A 119 -17.99 5.78 -7.27
C VAL A 119 -17.98 4.35 -7.84
N LEU A 120 -16.95 4.05 -8.62
CA LEU A 120 -16.71 2.73 -9.20
C LEU A 120 -15.56 2.06 -8.45
N GLU A 121 -15.64 0.74 -8.25
CA GLU A 121 -14.48 -0.05 -7.87
C GLU A 121 -13.76 -0.53 -9.13
N LEU A 122 -12.52 -0.09 -9.29
CA LEU A 122 -11.67 -0.48 -10.41
C LEU A 122 -10.86 -1.74 -10.12
N GLY A 123 -10.52 -1.96 -8.85
CA GLY A 123 -9.77 -3.13 -8.45
C GLY A 123 -9.22 -3.04 -7.03
N LEU A 124 -8.46 -4.06 -6.68
CA LEU A 124 -7.88 -4.22 -5.37
C LEU A 124 -6.38 -4.53 -5.51
N ILE A 125 -5.58 -3.68 -4.88
CA ILE A 125 -4.15 -3.84 -4.74
C ILE A 125 -3.89 -4.61 -3.45
N LYS A 126 -3.50 -5.88 -3.58
CA LYS A 126 -3.21 -6.75 -2.42
C LYS A 126 -1.72 -6.79 -2.08
N LEU A 127 -0.85 -6.53 -3.05
CA LEU A 127 0.58 -6.79 -2.90
C LEU A 127 1.33 -5.51 -2.56
N ILE A 128 2.26 -5.63 -1.61
CA ILE A 128 3.28 -4.62 -1.25
C ILE A 128 3.98 -4.07 -2.50
N LEU A 129 4.25 -4.96 -3.46
CA LEU A 129 4.91 -4.65 -4.74
C LEU A 129 4.15 -3.68 -5.62
N GLU A 130 2.82 -3.62 -5.48
CA GLU A 130 1.95 -2.72 -6.24
C GLU A 130 1.79 -1.38 -5.53
N ARG A 131 2.00 -1.31 -4.21
CA ARG A 131 1.88 -0.08 -3.41
C ARG A 131 3.11 0.80 -3.45
N MET A 132 4.27 0.23 -3.77
CA MET A 132 5.52 0.94 -4.07
C MET A 132 5.67 2.20 -3.20
N ILE A 133 5.67 2.12 -1.87
CA ILE A 133 6.22 3.13 -0.94
C ILE A 133 5.79 2.81 0.48
N TYR A 134 6.73 3.03 1.41
CA TYR A 134 6.48 3.07 2.85
C TYR A 134 6.99 4.33 3.46
N GLU A 135 6.31 4.87 4.47
CA GLU A 135 6.82 5.91 5.38
C GLU A 135 7.59 5.32 6.57
N VAL A 136 8.67 5.95 7.01
CA VAL A 136 9.37 5.64 8.26
C VAL A 136 9.86 6.96 8.84
N ASP A 137 9.85 7.20 10.15
CA ASP A 137 10.58 8.30 10.81
C ASP A 137 11.72 7.74 11.64
N VAL A 138 12.89 8.37 11.57
CA VAL A 138 14.09 8.09 12.35
C VAL A 138 14.57 9.42 12.95
N ASP A 139 14.25 9.63 14.21
CA ASP A 139 14.71 10.74 15.07
C ASP A 139 14.41 12.17 14.54
N GLY A 140 13.27 12.38 13.88
CA GLY A 140 12.94 13.65 13.20
C GLY A 140 13.39 13.68 11.74
N THR A 141 13.70 12.50 11.18
CA THR A 141 14.04 12.30 9.77
C THR A 141 13.23 11.15 9.20
N VAL A 142 12.29 11.47 8.32
CA VAL A 142 11.38 10.48 7.71
C VAL A 142 12.00 9.77 6.50
N PHE A 143 12.24 8.45 6.59
CA PHE A 143 12.61 7.50 5.54
C PHE A 143 11.38 6.90 4.86
N ILE A 144 10.96 7.52 3.77
CA ILE A 144 9.95 6.91 2.91
C ILE A 144 10.62 6.10 1.79
N CYS A 145 10.45 4.79 1.77
CA CYS A 145 11.11 3.87 0.82
C CYS A 145 10.16 3.47 -0.33
N LYS A 146 10.33 4.07 -1.53
CA LYS A 146 9.92 3.50 -2.85
C LYS A 146 11.12 2.90 -3.52
N LEU A 147 10.89 1.82 -4.25
CA LEU A 147 11.86 1.32 -5.21
C LEU A 147 12.02 2.27 -6.41
N GLY A 148 13.28 2.54 -6.78
CA GLY A 148 13.64 3.23 -8.02
C GLY A 148 13.85 2.26 -9.20
N GLY A 149 13.37 2.68 -10.37
CA GLY A 149 13.89 2.29 -11.69
C GLY A 149 13.34 1.00 -12.29
N MET A 150 12.30 1.10 -13.10
CA MET A 150 11.77 0.00 -13.92
C MET A 150 12.87 -0.75 -14.68
N ASP A 151 13.04 -2.03 -14.35
CA ASP A 151 13.16 -3.14 -15.30
C ASP A 151 12.46 -4.36 -14.67
N TYR A 152 11.25 -4.65 -15.14
CA TYR A 152 10.37 -5.69 -14.62
C TYR A 152 10.75 -7.03 -15.21
N ASP A 153 11.57 -7.80 -14.51
CA ASP A 153 11.56 -9.25 -14.71
C ASP A 153 11.67 -10.04 -13.39
N SER A 154 12.31 -9.50 -12.33
CA SER A 154 12.61 -10.33 -11.15
C SER A 154 13.22 -9.59 -9.94
N PHE A 155 12.92 -10.06 -8.72
CA PHE A 155 13.69 -9.81 -7.48
C PHE A 155 14.99 -10.63 -7.39
N ALA A 156 15.39 -11.33 -8.45
CA ALA A 156 16.55 -12.21 -8.45
C ALA A 156 17.85 -11.50 -8.03
N ARG A 157 18.05 -10.23 -8.40
CA ARG A 157 19.27 -9.49 -8.03
C ARG A 157 19.33 -9.23 -6.52
N GLU A 158 18.25 -8.75 -5.94
CA GLU A 158 18.12 -8.47 -4.51
C GLU A 158 18.19 -9.76 -3.72
N TYR A 159 17.50 -10.81 -4.18
CA TYR A 159 17.58 -12.15 -3.61
C TYR A 159 19.01 -12.68 -3.63
N ASP A 160 19.74 -12.53 -4.75
CA ASP A 160 21.14 -12.92 -4.86
C ASP A 160 22.04 -12.12 -3.92
N GLN A 161 21.74 -10.84 -3.67
CA GLN A 161 22.44 -10.03 -2.68
C GLN A 161 22.17 -10.54 -1.26
N VAL A 162 20.92 -10.79 -0.89
CA VAL A 162 20.55 -11.37 0.41
C VAL A 162 21.22 -12.74 0.61
N LYS A 163 21.23 -13.58 -0.41
CA LYS A 163 21.94 -14.87 -0.40
C LYS A 163 23.43 -14.70 -0.16
N LYS A 164 24.10 -13.78 -0.88
CA LYS A 164 25.54 -13.48 -0.69
C LYS A 164 25.85 -12.96 0.70
N ILE A 165 24.97 -12.13 1.25
CA ILE A 165 25.10 -11.62 2.62
C ILE A 165 24.98 -12.77 3.61
N LEU A 166 23.95 -13.62 3.47
CA LEU A 166 23.76 -14.79 4.34
C LEU A 166 24.95 -15.76 4.27
N ASP A 167 25.48 -16.03 3.08
CA ASP A 167 26.68 -16.85 2.89
C ASP A 167 27.92 -16.21 3.56
N CYS A 168 28.02 -14.88 3.55
CA CYS A 168 29.08 -14.15 4.25
C CYS A 168 28.94 -14.29 5.78
N LEU A 169 27.73 -14.14 6.31
CA LEU A 169 27.44 -14.30 7.73
C LEU A 169 27.79 -15.71 8.22
N HIS A 170 27.29 -16.73 7.52
CA HIS A 170 27.53 -18.13 7.88
C HIS A 170 29.01 -18.51 7.83
N ARG A 171 29.78 -18.04 6.83
CA ARG A 171 31.24 -18.25 6.77
C ARG A 171 31.97 -17.66 7.98
N ASN A 172 31.46 -16.56 8.53
CA ASN A 172 31.99 -15.92 9.74
C ASN A 172 31.35 -16.46 11.03
N LYS A 173 30.58 -17.56 10.97
CA LYS A 173 29.85 -18.15 12.11
C LYS A 173 28.85 -17.19 12.78
N ILE A 174 28.34 -16.23 12.01
CA ILE A 174 27.28 -15.32 12.43
C ILE A 174 25.94 -15.89 11.95
N ILE A 175 24.98 -15.97 12.86
CA ILE A 175 23.62 -16.42 12.58
C ILE A 175 22.72 -15.19 12.53
N TRP A 176 21.91 -15.07 11.47
CA TRP A 176 20.96 -13.97 11.35
C TRP A 176 19.79 -14.12 12.34
N GLY A 177 19.17 -15.29 12.42
CA GLY A 177 18.23 -15.64 13.49
C GLY A 177 16.74 -15.42 13.17
N ASP A 178 16.38 -14.36 12.43
CA ASP A 178 14.98 -14.06 12.05
C ASP A 178 14.86 -13.70 10.56
N VAL A 179 15.12 -14.67 9.68
CA VAL A 179 15.06 -14.45 8.23
C VAL A 179 13.61 -14.30 7.77
N LYS A 180 13.24 -13.10 7.31
CA LYS A 180 11.94 -12.79 6.71
C LYS A 180 12.01 -11.58 5.79
N ALA A 181 11.01 -11.43 4.91
CA ALA A 181 10.93 -10.28 4.01
C ALA A 181 10.94 -8.93 4.75
N GLY A 182 10.25 -8.84 5.90
CA GLY A 182 10.23 -7.63 6.73
C GLY A 182 11.58 -7.22 7.32
N ASN A 183 12.59 -8.10 7.29
CA ASN A 183 13.95 -7.83 7.76
C ASN A 183 14.95 -7.58 6.60
N VAL A 184 14.43 -7.40 5.38
CA VAL A 184 15.22 -7.03 4.20
C VAL A 184 14.87 -5.59 3.80
N LEU A 185 15.87 -4.73 3.72
CA LEU A 185 15.73 -3.35 3.27
C LEU A 185 16.36 -3.21 1.89
N ILE A 186 15.75 -2.42 1.00
CA ILE A 186 16.35 -2.06 -0.29
C ILE A 186 16.64 -0.56 -0.27
N ASP A 187 17.89 -0.18 -0.56
CA ASP A 187 18.28 1.23 -0.59
C ASP A 187 17.99 1.91 -1.94
N GLY A 188 18.28 3.22 -2.02
CA GLY A 188 18.08 4.02 -3.23
C GLY A 188 18.93 3.59 -4.44
N GLN A 189 19.95 2.76 -4.24
CA GLN A 189 20.79 2.17 -5.28
C GLN A 189 20.36 0.75 -5.65
N ARG A 190 19.19 0.31 -5.14
CA ARG A 190 18.64 -1.04 -5.31
C ARG A 190 19.52 -2.11 -4.66
N ASP A 191 20.32 -1.79 -3.66
CA ASP A 191 21.10 -2.79 -2.93
C ASP A 191 20.30 -3.31 -1.74
N ALA A 192 20.32 -4.63 -1.56
CA ALA A 192 19.65 -5.30 -0.44
C ALA A 192 20.52 -5.29 0.82
N TRP A 193 19.89 -4.96 1.94
CA TRP A 193 20.45 -4.94 3.28
C TRP A 193 19.64 -5.87 4.18
N VAL A 194 20.32 -6.59 5.08
CA VAL A 194 19.68 -7.48 6.06
C VAL A 194 19.80 -6.85 7.45
N VAL A 195 18.70 -6.84 8.20
CA VAL A 195 18.62 -6.21 9.53
C VAL A 195 17.98 -7.17 10.55
N ASP A 196 17.93 -6.75 11.81
CA ASP A 196 17.32 -7.51 12.92
C ASP A 196 17.97 -8.88 13.16
N PHE A 197 19.15 -8.85 13.79
CA PHE A 197 19.94 -10.04 14.12
C PHE A 197 19.58 -10.57 15.52
N GLY A 198 19.26 -11.86 15.59
CA GLY A 198 19.04 -12.63 16.82
C GLY A 198 17.69 -12.41 17.50
N GLY A 199 17.31 -13.35 18.37
CA GLY A 199 16.35 -13.11 19.46
C GLY A 199 14.86 -13.14 19.13
N LYS A 200 14.46 -13.30 17.87
CA LYS A 200 13.05 -13.49 17.47
C LYS A 200 12.91 -14.61 16.45
N TYR A 201 11.76 -15.26 16.48
CA TYR A 201 11.36 -16.30 15.54
C TYR A 201 10.00 -15.92 14.99
N THR A 202 9.92 -15.75 13.68
CA THR A 202 8.66 -15.48 12.99
C THR A 202 8.08 -16.77 12.43
N LYS A 203 6.95 -17.20 12.98
CA LYS A 203 6.26 -18.44 12.55
C LYS A 203 5.87 -18.33 11.08
N GLY A 204 6.16 -19.37 10.30
CA GLY A 204 5.83 -19.44 8.87
C GLY A 204 6.98 -19.09 7.93
N TRP A 205 8.08 -18.52 8.45
CA TRP A 205 9.28 -18.22 7.67
C TRP A 205 10.36 -19.29 7.79
N VAL A 206 10.57 -19.78 9.00
CA VAL A 206 11.52 -20.84 9.37
C VAL A 206 10.77 -21.83 10.25
N SER A 207 11.20 -23.08 10.28
CA SER A 207 10.71 -24.11 11.19
C SER A 207 11.26 -23.86 12.60
N GLU A 208 10.42 -24.04 13.61
CA GLU A 208 10.72 -23.66 15.00
C GLU A 208 11.96 -24.37 15.55
N ASP A 209 12.19 -25.62 15.14
CA ASP A 209 13.34 -26.44 15.50
C ASP A 209 14.65 -26.00 14.81
N LEU A 210 14.56 -25.23 13.73
CA LEU A 210 15.71 -24.69 13.00
C LEU A 210 16.04 -23.23 13.35
N ARG A 211 15.29 -22.61 14.26
CA ARG A 211 15.51 -21.22 14.71
C ARG A 211 16.95 -21.01 15.17
N GLU A 212 17.49 -19.83 14.91
CA GLU A 212 18.86 -19.46 15.33
C GLU A 212 19.92 -20.49 14.90
N THR A 213 19.75 -21.12 13.73
CA THR A 213 20.76 -22.00 13.14
C THR A 213 21.10 -21.58 11.72
N ILE A 214 22.25 -22.06 11.23
CA ILE A 214 22.63 -21.94 9.81
C ILE A 214 21.58 -22.58 8.91
N ALA A 215 21.04 -23.74 9.31
CA ALA A 215 20.00 -24.44 8.56
C ALA A 215 18.70 -23.61 8.49
N GLY A 216 18.31 -22.96 9.58
CA GLY A 216 17.16 -22.05 9.60
C GLY A 216 17.38 -20.81 8.73
N GLY A 217 18.61 -20.29 8.67
CA GLY A 217 18.95 -19.24 7.72
C GLY A 217 18.72 -19.65 6.26
N LEU A 218 19.11 -20.88 5.89
CA LEU A 218 18.90 -21.42 4.54
C LEU A 218 17.42 -21.68 4.23
N GLU A 219 16.66 -22.18 5.20
CA GLU A 219 15.21 -22.37 5.05
C GLU A 219 14.49 -21.03 4.89
N GLY A 220 14.85 -20.03 5.70
CA GLY A 220 14.32 -18.68 5.57
C GLY A 220 14.60 -18.07 4.19
N LEU A 221 15.78 -18.37 3.62
CA LEU A 221 16.11 -17.97 2.25
C LEU A 221 15.22 -18.66 1.20
N GLN A 222 14.82 -19.92 1.41
CA GLN A 222 13.84 -20.59 0.53
C GLN A 222 12.44 -20.00 0.69
N SER A 223 12.06 -19.61 1.91
CA SER A 223 10.80 -18.90 2.16
C SER A 223 10.77 -17.53 1.49
N LEU A 224 11.88 -16.79 1.50
CA LEU A 224 12.05 -15.55 0.72
C LEU A 224 11.89 -15.79 -0.78
N HIS A 225 12.51 -16.84 -1.33
CA HIS A 225 12.37 -17.20 -2.74
C HIS A 225 10.90 -17.45 -3.14
N ARG A 226 10.17 -18.22 -2.32
CA ARG A 226 8.73 -18.47 -2.53
C ARG A 226 7.90 -17.20 -2.41
N PHE A 227 8.16 -16.38 -1.40
CA PHE A 227 7.47 -15.11 -1.17
C PHE A 227 7.62 -14.15 -2.36
N LEU A 228 8.82 -14.10 -2.94
CA LEU A 228 9.16 -13.25 -4.08
C LEU A 228 8.74 -13.84 -5.44
N HIS A 229 8.14 -15.04 -5.46
CA HIS A 229 7.73 -15.76 -6.67
C HIS A 229 8.88 -15.97 -7.68
N LEU A 230 10.08 -16.23 -7.15
CA LEU A 230 11.27 -16.59 -7.93
C LEU A 230 11.33 -18.10 -8.19
#